data_AF-X1C2V0-F1
#
_entry.id   AF-X1C2V0-F1
#
_cell.length_a   1.000
_cell.length_b   1.000
_cell.length_c   1.000
_cell.angle_alpha   90.00
_cell.angle_beta   90.00
_cell.angle_gamma   90.00
#
_symmetry.space_group_name_H-M   'P 1'
#
loop_
_entity.id
_entity.type
_entity.pdbx_description
1 polymer ?
#
loop_
_entity_poly.entity_id
_entity_poly.type
_entity_poly.pdbx_seq_one_letter_code
_entity_poly.pdbx_strand_id
1 'polypeptide(L)'
;KMGYFDSRDELLDRLDSHYSTAQSKYYSSITSQGNAYTHYVGGEFWDCIYDILLSLMYTNDAIGYLAFQSSGCLREADIIHYLDKFAGGEITYKEICEAWGKDDFEGRVATIAFIDRMRQLLWDEPYQVLWAKKPEEQEF
;
A
#
# COMPACT_ATOMS: atom_id res chain seq x y z
N LYS A 1 6.86 23.79 11.42
CA LYS A 1 5.48 23.54 10.90
C LYS A 1 5.57 22.43 9.87
N MET A 2 4.96 21.28 10.12
CA MET A 2 4.87 20.15 9.18
C MET A 2 3.76 20.42 8.16
N GLY A 3 3.97 21.42 7.29
CA GLY A 3 2.98 21.79 6.28
C GLY A 3 1.64 22.25 6.87
N TYR A 4 0.55 21.59 6.46
CA TYR A 4 -0.85 21.92 6.78
C TYR A 4 -1.30 21.48 8.19
N PHE A 5 -0.50 20.68 8.89
CA PHE A 5 -0.84 20.15 10.21
C PHE A 5 -0.13 20.93 11.32
N ASP A 6 -0.83 21.14 12.43
CA ASP A 6 -0.34 21.87 13.60
C ASP A 6 0.51 20.96 14.51
N SER A 7 0.37 19.62 14.40
CA SER A 7 1.15 18.66 15.17
C SER A 7 1.34 17.30 14.48
N ARG A 8 2.27 16.49 15.01
CA ARG A 8 2.44 15.08 14.63
C ARG A 8 1.19 14.26 14.96
N ASP A 9 0.58 14.47 16.12
CA ASP A 9 -0.58 13.68 16.56
C ASP A 9 -1.79 13.90 15.65
N GLU A 10 -2.03 15.16 15.24
CA GLU A 10 -3.08 15.51 14.29
C GLU A 10 -2.91 14.81 12.93
N LEU A 11 -1.66 14.68 12.47
CA LEU A 11 -1.35 13.93 11.25
C LEU A 11 -1.66 12.43 11.42
N LEU A 12 -1.27 11.83 12.55
CA LEU A 12 -1.50 10.41 12.82
C LEU A 12 -2.99 10.08 12.88
N ASP A 13 -3.76 10.89 13.60
CA ASP A 13 -5.21 10.72 13.71
C ASP A 13 -5.89 10.81 12.33
N ARG A 14 -5.36 11.67 11.44
CA ARG A 14 -5.88 11.79 10.08
C ARG A 14 -5.58 10.55 9.23
N LEU A 15 -4.39 9.98 9.38
CA LEU A 15 -4.01 8.74 8.69
C LEU A 15 -4.88 7.57 9.14
N ASP A 16 -5.03 7.38 10.45
CA ASP A 16 -5.88 6.31 11.01
C ASP A 16 -7.34 6.45 10.54
N SER A 17 -7.85 7.69 10.45
CA SER A 17 -9.18 7.97 9.90
C SER A 17 -9.31 7.59 8.42
N HIS A 18 -8.30 7.87 7.60
CA HIS A 18 -8.30 7.48 6.18
C HIS A 18 -8.26 5.95 6.00
N TYR A 19 -7.41 5.24 6.76
CA TYR A 19 -7.39 3.77 6.74
C TYR A 19 -8.71 3.17 7.17
N SER A 20 -9.30 3.67 8.26
CA SER A 20 -10.62 3.23 8.75
C SER A 20 -11.70 3.44 7.69
N THR A 21 -11.65 4.57 6.98
CA THR A 21 -12.60 4.89 5.91
C THR A 21 -12.40 3.99 4.68
N ALA A 22 -11.15 3.76 4.26
CA ALA A 22 -10.83 2.84 3.18
C ALA A 22 -11.33 1.42 3.48
N GLN A 23 -11.12 0.94 4.71
CA GLN A 23 -11.58 -0.37 5.15
C GLN A 23 -13.12 -0.48 5.12
N SER A 24 -13.83 0.56 5.58
CA SER A 24 -15.29 0.61 5.51
C SER A 24 -15.82 0.55 4.06
N LYS A 25 -15.15 1.25 3.14
CA LYS A 25 -15.48 1.21 1.71
C LYS A 25 -15.20 -0.16 1.09
N TYR A 26 -14.09 -0.80 1.46
CA TYR A 26 -13.79 -2.16 1.04
C TYR A 26 -14.87 -3.16 1.48
N TYR A 27 -15.33 -3.10 2.75
CA TYR A 27 -16.42 -3.98 3.21
C TYR A 27 -17.74 -3.71 2.50
N SER A 28 -18.03 -2.45 2.18
CA SER A 28 -19.21 -2.09 1.38
C SER A 28 -19.12 -2.70 -0.02
N SER A 29 -17.92 -2.69 -0.63
CA SER A 29 -17.67 -3.35 -1.92
C SER A 29 -17.92 -4.85 -1.87
N ILE A 30 -17.38 -5.55 -0.86
CA ILE A 30 -17.62 -7.00 -0.68
C ILE A 30 -19.12 -7.29 -0.52
N THR A 31 -19.82 -6.46 0.26
CA THR A 31 -21.26 -6.63 0.47
C THR A 31 -22.02 -6.52 -0.84
N SER A 32 -21.72 -5.50 -1.66
CA SER A 32 -22.31 -5.36 -2.99
C SER A 32 -21.95 -6.52 -3.94
N GLN A 33 -20.75 -7.09 -3.87
CA GLN A 33 -20.41 -8.30 -4.64
C GLN A 33 -21.28 -9.49 -4.24
N GLY A 34 -21.51 -9.67 -2.93
CA GLY A 34 -22.39 -10.72 -2.42
C GLY A 34 -23.84 -10.55 -2.87
N ASN A 35 -24.35 -9.32 -2.87
CA ASN A 35 -25.68 -9.01 -3.37
C ASN A 35 -25.79 -9.24 -4.88
N ALA A 36 -24.80 -8.79 -5.67
CA ALA A 36 -24.74 -9.04 -7.10
C ALA A 36 -24.80 -10.54 -7.43
N TYR A 37 -24.06 -11.37 -6.68
CA TYR A 37 -24.12 -12.82 -6.84
C TYR A 37 -25.50 -13.38 -6.53
N THR A 38 -26.16 -12.88 -5.48
CA THR A 38 -27.53 -13.27 -5.12
C THR A 38 -28.52 -12.94 -6.23
N HIS A 39 -28.47 -11.71 -6.78
CA HIS A 39 -29.31 -11.27 -7.90
C HIS A 39 -29.02 -12.05 -9.19
N TYR A 40 -27.75 -12.40 -9.45
CA TYR A 40 -27.37 -13.26 -10.57
C TYR A 40 -28.03 -14.64 -10.49
N VAL A 41 -27.97 -15.29 -9.32
CA VAL A 41 -28.61 -16.60 -9.10
C VAL A 41 -30.14 -16.49 -9.18
N GLY A 42 -30.72 -15.36 -8.77
CA GLY A 42 -32.15 -15.07 -8.87
C GLY A 42 -32.65 -14.71 -10.28
N GLY A 43 -31.76 -14.46 -11.24
CA GLY A 43 -32.13 -13.99 -12.58
C GLY A 43 -32.50 -12.51 -12.64
N GLU A 44 -32.19 -11.74 -11.59
CA GLU A 44 -32.50 -10.31 -11.44
C GLU A 44 -31.39 -9.48 -12.10
N PHE A 45 -31.43 -9.42 -13.45
CA PHE A 45 -30.34 -8.86 -14.26
C PHE A 45 -29.99 -7.41 -13.90
N TRP A 46 -30.98 -6.52 -13.77
CA TRP A 46 -30.73 -5.10 -13.54
C TRP A 46 -30.16 -4.82 -12.15
N ASP A 47 -30.66 -5.51 -11.13
CA ASP A 47 -30.18 -5.38 -9.76
C ASP A 47 -28.75 -5.94 -9.63
N CYS A 48 -28.44 -7.05 -10.31
CA CYS A 48 -27.08 -7.58 -10.41
C CYS A 48 -26.10 -6.56 -11.00
N ILE A 49 -26.45 -5.93 -12.14
CA ILE A 49 -25.60 -4.91 -12.76
C ILE A 49 -25.43 -3.70 -11.84
N TYR A 50 -26.49 -3.26 -11.18
CA TYR A 50 -26.44 -2.16 -10.23
C TYR A 50 -25.46 -2.43 -9.09
N ASP A 51 -25.53 -3.61 -8.46
CA ASP A 51 -24.62 -3.97 -7.37
C ASP A 51 -23.17 -4.17 -7.80
N ILE A 52 -22.93 -4.66 -9.03
CA ILE A 52 -21.57 -4.70 -9.60
C ILE A 52 -21.00 -3.28 -9.73
N LEU A 53 -21.78 -2.34 -10.25
CA LEU A 53 -21.37 -0.94 -10.37
C LEU A 53 -21.11 -0.31 -9.00
N LEU A 54 -21.97 -0.61 -8.02
CA LEU A 54 -21.82 -0.13 -6.65
C LEU A 54 -20.53 -0.67 -6.00
N SER A 55 -20.24 -1.96 -6.18
CA SER A 55 -18.98 -2.57 -5.73
C SER A 55 -17.76 -1.88 -6.34
N LEU A 56 -17.75 -1.67 -7.66
CA LEU A 56 -16.65 -1.01 -8.34
C LEU A 56 -16.44 0.42 -7.83
N MET A 57 -17.53 1.16 -7.60
CA MET A 57 -17.48 2.50 -7.02
C MET A 57 -16.86 2.48 -5.62
N TYR A 58 -17.29 1.57 -4.75
CA TYR A 58 -16.73 1.45 -3.40
C TYR A 58 -15.26 1.00 -3.39
N THR A 59 -14.86 0.12 -4.31
CA THR A 59 -13.45 -0.25 -4.48
C THR A 59 -12.64 0.96 -4.94
N ASN A 60 -13.14 1.74 -5.90
CA ASN A 60 -12.47 2.96 -6.34
C ASN A 60 -12.36 4.00 -5.21
N ASP A 61 -13.40 4.17 -4.39
CA ASP A 61 -13.35 5.02 -3.20
C ASP A 61 -12.30 4.54 -2.19
N ALA A 62 -12.27 3.23 -1.89
CA ALA A 62 -11.30 2.64 -0.97
C ALA A 62 -9.86 2.88 -1.45
N ILE A 63 -9.61 2.65 -2.75
CA ILE A 63 -8.33 2.97 -3.39
C ILE A 63 -8.06 4.47 -3.32
N GLY A 64 -9.07 5.33 -3.50
CA GLY A 64 -8.95 6.77 -3.30
C GLY A 64 -8.43 7.10 -1.90
N TYR A 65 -9.07 6.59 -0.84
CA TYR A 65 -8.61 6.82 0.53
C TYR A 65 -7.21 6.26 0.81
N LEU A 66 -6.76 5.23 0.09
CA LEU A 66 -5.41 4.65 0.21
C LEU A 66 -4.34 5.33 -0.66
N ALA A 67 -4.71 5.86 -1.83
CA ALA A 67 -3.79 6.32 -2.87
C ALA A 67 -3.83 7.83 -3.12
N PHE A 68 -4.97 8.48 -2.87
CA PHE A 68 -5.22 9.89 -3.18
C PHE A 68 -6.21 10.57 -2.22
N GLN A 69 -5.65 11.43 -1.39
CA GLN A 69 -6.35 12.37 -0.52
C GLN A 69 -7.22 13.35 -1.32
N SER A 70 -8.50 13.42 -1.00
CA SER A 70 -9.40 14.51 -1.40
C SER A 70 -9.13 15.83 -0.66
N SER A 71 -8.01 15.98 0.04
CA SER A 71 -7.64 17.25 0.70
C SER A 71 -6.13 17.36 0.98
N GLY A 72 -5.37 17.85 0.01
CA GLY A 72 -4.20 18.72 0.23
C GLY A 72 -3.01 18.28 1.10
N CYS A 73 -2.83 17.01 1.48
CA CYS A 73 -1.83 16.60 2.48
C CYS A 73 -0.77 15.64 1.92
N LEU A 74 -0.01 16.09 0.92
CA LEU A 74 1.12 15.39 0.30
C LEU A 74 1.80 14.24 1.10
N ARG A 75 2.17 13.22 0.32
CA ARG A 75 2.95 12.00 0.59
C ARG A 75 4.21 12.15 1.49
N GLU A 76 4.60 13.36 1.88
CA GLU A 76 5.73 13.59 2.78
C GLU A 76 5.45 13.09 4.20
N ALA A 77 4.20 13.16 4.64
CA ALA A 77 3.82 12.86 6.01
C ALA A 77 3.73 11.34 6.30
N ASP A 78 3.34 10.55 5.29
CA ASP A 78 3.33 9.08 5.33
C ASP A 78 4.74 8.48 5.36
N ILE A 79 5.66 9.05 4.56
CA ILE A 79 7.07 8.67 4.58
C ILE A 79 7.66 9.01 5.95
N ILE A 80 7.35 10.18 6.51
CA ILE A 80 7.81 10.55 7.85
C ILE A 80 7.20 9.65 8.92
N HIS A 81 5.91 9.31 8.85
CA HIS A 81 5.28 8.38 9.79
C HIS A 81 5.90 6.98 9.73
N TYR A 82 6.10 6.45 8.52
CA TYR A 82 6.79 5.17 8.33
C TYR A 82 8.23 5.23 8.86
N LEU A 83 8.97 6.29 8.54
CA LEU A 83 10.33 6.52 9.04
C LEU A 83 10.39 6.78 10.55
N ASP A 84 9.32 7.16 11.22
CA ASP A 84 9.34 7.50 12.65
C ASP A 84 8.78 6.34 13.50
N LYS A 85 7.78 5.60 13.00
CA LYS A 85 7.21 4.43 13.69
C LYS A 85 7.89 3.10 13.35
N PHE A 86 8.36 2.94 12.12
CA PHE A 86 9.09 1.74 11.69
C PHE A 86 10.59 2.01 11.56
N ALA A 87 11.00 3.25 11.24
CA ALA A 87 12.41 3.66 11.21
C ALA A 87 12.88 4.57 12.34
N GLY A 88 12.06 4.74 13.40
CA GLY A 88 12.44 5.46 14.61
C GLY A 88 13.56 4.79 15.42
N GLY A 89 13.98 3.59 15.02
CA GLY A 89 15.35 3.11 15.16
C GLY A 89 15.96 3.07 13.76
N GLU A 90 17.20 3.54 13.61
CA GLU A 90 17.98 3.51 12.37
C GLU A 90 17.73 2.19 11.61
N ILE A 91 16.84 2.18 10.59
CA ILE A 91 16.57 0.96 9.82
C ILE A 91 17.88 0.58 9.15
N THR A 92 18.48 -0.46 9.70
CA THR A 92 19.70 -1.01 9.17
C THR A 92 19.36 -1.85 7.94
N TYR A 93 20.29 -1.96 7.01
CA TYR A 93 20.19 -2.92 5.91
C TYR A 93 19.88 -4.34 6.42
N LYS A 94 20.31 -4.67 7.65
CA LYS A 94 20.09 -5.95 8.29
C LYS A 94 18.61 -6.20 8.57
N GLU A 95 17.89 -5.22 9.12
CA GLU A 95 16.46 -5.34 9.42
C GLU A 95 15.61 -5.47 8.14
N ILE A 96 16.00 -4.79 7.06
CA ILE A 96 15.37 -4.95 5.74
C ILE A 96 15.54 -6.38 5.24
N CYS A 97 16.76 -6.93 5.32
CA CYS A 97 17.05 -8.30 4.90
C CYS A 97 16.34 -9.35 5.79
N GLU A 98 16.24 -9.11 7.11
CA GLU A 98 15.51 -9.98 8.03
C GLU A 98 13.99 -9.98 7.76
N ALA A 99 13.43 -8.82 7.40
CA ALA A 99 12.03 -8.72 6.99
C ALA A 99 11.76 -9.50 5.70
N TRP A 100 12.64 -9.37 4.68
CA TRP A 100 12.57 -10.20 3.49
C TRP A 100 12.70 -11.69 3.82
N GLY A 101 13.64 -12.08 4.67
CA GLY A 101 13.82 -13.48 5.08
C GLY A 101 12.58 -14.09 5.76
N LYS A 102 11.81 -13.30 6.51
CA LYS A 102 10.57 -13.75 7.18
C LYS A 102 9.40 -13.96 6.21
N ASP A 103 9.40 -13.29 5.08
CA ASP A 103 8.28 -13.26 4.13
C ASP A 103 8.64 -13.91 2.77
N ASP A 104 9.48 -14.95 2.79
CA ASP A 104 10.05 -15.61 1.60
C ASP A 104 10.51 -14.64 0.50
N PHE A 105 11.09 -13.53 0.94
CA PHE A 105 11.65 -12.49 0.10
C PHE A 105 10.58 -11.72 -0.72
N GLU A 106 9.29 -11.80 -0.40
CA GLU A 106 8.20 -11.09 -1.09
C GLU A 106 8.40 -9.55 -1.07
N GLY A 107 8.00 -8.86 -2.15
CA GLY A 107 8.10 -7.39 -2.26
C GLY A 107 9.50 -6.80 -2.49
N ARG A 108 10.59 -7.54 -2.27
CA ARG A 108 11.99 -7.05 -2.39
C ARG A 108 12.36 -6.44 -3.74
N VAL A 109 11.72 -6.89 -4.82
CA VAL A 109 12.05 -6.51 -6.20
C VAL A 109 11.85 -5.01 -6.39
N ALA A 110 10.79 -4.45 -5.80
CA ALA A 110 10.52 -3.01 -5.87
C ALA A 110 11.61 -2.21 -5.13
N THR A 111 11.94 -2.59 -3.90
CA THR A 111 12.97 -1.92 -3.10
C THR A 111 14.33 -1.95 -3.80
N ILE A 112 14.71 -3.10 -4.38
CA ILE A 112 15.99 -3.25 -5.10
C ILE A 112 16.00 -2.47 -6.40
N ALA A 113 14.88 -2.40 -7.12
CA ALA A 113 14.75 -1.53 -8.29
C ALA A 113 14.93 -0.05 -7.94
N PHE A 114 14.40 0.41 -6.80
CA PHE A 114 14.63 1.78 -6.34
C PHE A 114 16.10 2.04 -5.98
N ILE A 115 16.74 1.14 -5.23
CA ILE A 115 18.16 1.25 -4.88
C ILE A 115 19.04 1.27 -6.13
N ASP A 116 18.77 0.36 -7.07
CA ASP A 116 19.56 0.26 -8.30
C ASP A 116 19.34 1.46 -9.23
N ARG A 117 18.12 2.02 -9.25
CA ARG A 117 17.85 3.29 -9.94
C ARG A 117 18.61 4.46 -9.30
N MET A 118 18.71 4.50 -7.97
CA MET A 118 19.53 5.49 -7.27
C MET A 118 21.01 5.33 -7.62
N ARG A 119 21.52 4.08 -7.65
CA ARG A 119 22.90 3.74 -8.02
C ARG A 119 23.22 4.20 -9.45
N GLN A 120 22.34 3.91 -10.40
CA GLN A 120 22.46 4.38 -11.78
C GLN A 120 22.51 5.91 -11.87
N LEU A 121 21.65 6.62 -11.13
CA LEU A 121 21.61 8.08 -11.17
C LEU A 121 22.82 8.74 -10.50
N LEU A 122 23.38 8.12 -9.46
CA LEU A 122 24.52 8.67 -8.70
C LEU A 122 25.87 8.32 -9.32
N TRP A 123 26.00 7.15 -9.92
CA TRP A 123 27.29 6.61 -10.36
C TRP A 123 27.33 6.19 -11.84
N ASP A 124 26.28 6.48 -12.62
CA ASP A 124 26.16 6.18 -14.06
C ASP A 124 26.35 4.69 -14.40
N GLU A 125 25.99 3.81 -13.47
CA GLU A 125 26.10 2.37 -13.63
C GLU A 125 24.88 1.77 -14.35
N PRO A 126 25.02 0.65 -15.09
CA PRO A 126 23.89 0.01 -15.76
C PRO A 126 22.81 -0.44 -14.78
N TYR A 127 21.55 -0.18 -15.14
CA TYR A 127 20.39 -0.67 -14.39
C TYR A 127 20.23 -2.18 -14.55
N GLN A 128 20.24 -2.90 -13.44
CA GLN A 128 20.18 -4.35 -13.38
C GLN A 128 19.54 -4.83 -12.05
N VAL A 129 18.25 -5.18 -12.10
CA VAL A 129 17.49 -5.75 -10.97
C VAL A 129 17.78 -7.25 -10.81
N LEU A 130 19.06 -7.65 -10.70
CA LEU A 130 19.46 -9.06 -10.58
C LEU A 130 19.96 -9.47 -9.19
N TRP A 131 20.13 -8.51 -8.27
CA TRP A 131 20.79 -8.73 -6.98
C TRP A 131 19.91 -9.40 -5.89
N ALA A 132 18.67 -9.75 -6.24
CA ALA A 132 17.63 -10.19 -5.31
C ALA A 132 17.32 -11.69 -5.38
N LYS A 133 18.24 -12.57 -5.80
CA LYS A 133 17.90 -14.01 -5.74
C LYS A 133 17.90 -14.46 -4.28
N LYS A 134 16.88 -15.25 -3.92
CA LYS A 134 16.83 -15.98 -2.66
C LYS A 134 18.16 -16.75 -2.53
N PRO A 135 18.82 -16.78 -1.37
CA PRO A 135 19.97 -17.64 -1.16
C PRO A 135 19.60 -19.08 -1.57
N GLU A 136 20.37 -19.69 -2.45
CA GLU A 136 20.20 -21.11 -2.75
C GLU A 136 20.41 -21.89 -1.45
N GLU A 137 19.56 -22.90 -1.17
CA GLU A 137 19.72 -23.76 0.01
C GLU A 137 21.13 -24.36 -0.02
N GLN A 138 21.99 -23.94 0.90
CA GLN A 138 23.26 -24.64 1.12
C GLN A 138 22.94 -25.87 1.95
N GLU A 139 23.11 -27.06 1.36
CA GLU A 139 23.15 -28.31 2.12
C GLU A 139 24.26 -28.19 3.18
N PHE A 140 23.87 -28.26 4.45
CA PHE A 140 24.80 -28.32 5.59
C PHE A 140 25.27 -29.76 5.83
#